data_AF-A0A7X5F0T9-F1
#
_entry.id   AF-A0A7X5F0T9-F1
#
_cell.length_a   1.000
_cell.length_b   1.000
_cell.length_c   1.000
_cell.angle_alpha   90.00
_cell.angle_beta   90.00
_cell.angle_gamma   90.00
#
_symmetry.space_group_name_H-M   'P 1'
#
loop_
_entity.id
_entity.type
_entity.pdbx_description
1 polymer ?
#
loop_
_entity_poly.entity_id
_entity_poly.type
_entity_poly.pdbx_seq_one_letter_code
_entity_poly.pdbx_strand_id
1 'polypeptide(L)'
;MKVTRGLVIRDPWIEHILQGRKDWEMRAQKTSTRGWFGLIRQGSGTVVGLARLVDCGPALTLDEMIAAHDHHCISEAEIRSGKVARWVIPWKLEDVRKLDRPVPYEHKNGAVTWVKFSDDVAGQLTRVLDEAGSRVDPENAWRATRKVDAAVMTSLSPRPDVAAAAIRPGADRPAGAPTDGPAQLLGRTTLTGGNLRNSHFYIREFLDRFPQECIGGGNRDSAAPRELVIDWGGASPVLSDIDRTKGLFRKRGWVRSFFEASGAREGDTIVVTSPAPYHVDVRVEHRSTPDASDAR
;
A
#
# COMPACT_ATOMS: atom_id res chain seq x y z
N MET A 1 -13.47 -4.28 -22.65
CA MET A 1 -13.42 -4.87 -21.27
C MET A 1 -13.56 -3.74 -20.24
N LYS A 2 -14.28 -3.86 -19.10
CA LYS A 2 -14.56 -2.67 -18.24
C LYS A 2 -13.52 -2.45 -17.13
N VAL A 3 -12.90 -1.26 -17.10
CA VAL A 3 -12.02 -0.81 -16.01
C VAL A 3 -12.84 -0.03 -14.98
N THR A 4 -13.27 -0.67 -13.90
CA THR A 4 -14.21 -0.05 -12.92
C THR A 4 -13.55 0.49 -11.66
N ARG A 5 -12.28 0.16 -11.44
CA ARG A 5 -11.55 0.49 -10.22
C ARG A 5 -10.07 0.71 -10.50
N GLY A 6 -9.42 1.45 -9.61
CA GLY A 6 -7.98 1.64 -9.61
C GLY A 6 -7.35 1.35 -8.26
N LEU A 7 -6.06 1.01 -8.28
CA LEU A 7 -5.26 0.74 -7.10
C LEU A 7 -4.29 1.89 -6.88
N VAL A 8 -4.32 2.49 -5.70
CA VAL A 8 -3.33 3.48 -5.27
C VAL A 8 -2.06 2.76 -4.85
N ILE A 9 -0.93 3.13 -5.45
CA ILE A 9 0.38 2.54 -5.19
C ILE A 9 1.39 3.66 -4.96
N ARG A 10 2.24 3.50 -3.95
CA ARG A 10 3.27 4.48 -3.59
C ARG A 10 4.50 4.33 -4.49
N ASP A 11 5.25 5.40 -4.66
CA ASP A 11 6.62 5.28 -5.14
C ASP A 11 7.49 4.61 -4.05
N PRO A 12 8.56 3.87 -4.43
CA PRO A 12 9.02 3.63 -5.80
C PRO A 12 8.26 2.50 -6.53
N TRP A 13 7.37 1.77 -5.83
CA TRP A 13 6.74 0.55 -6.32
C TRP A 13 5.91 0.72 -7.59
N ILE A 14 5.14 1.80 -7.68
CA ILE A 14 4.35 2.07 -8.89
C ILE A 14 5.24 2.29 -10.10
N GLU A 15 6.39 2.94 -9.95
CA GLU A 15 7.31 3.16 -11.04
C GLU A 15 7.98 1.84 -11.47
N HIS A 16 8.28 0.94 -10.53
CA HIS A 16 8.77 -0.40 -10.88
C HIS A 16 7.75 -1.18 -11.72
N ILE A 17 6.46 -1.07 -11.41
CA ILE A 17 5.38 -1.68 -12.20
C ILE A 17 5.33 -1.04 -13.58
N LEU A 18 5.25 0.30 -13.67
CA LEU A 18 5.13 1.02 -14.94
C LEU A 18 6.33 0.83 -15.88
N GLN A 19 7.52 0.55 -15.34
CA GLN A 19 8.73 0.23 -16.11
C GLN A 19 8.86 -1.26 -16.46
N GLY A 20 7.93 -2.10 -16.02
CA GLY A 20 7.97 -3.56 -16.23
C GLY A 20 9.09 -4.26 -15.47
N ARG A 21 9.56 -3.68 -14.35
CA ARG A 21 10.54 -4.30 -13.45
C ARG A 21 9.88 -5.15 -12.36
N LYS A 22 8.63 -4.83 -12.01
CA LYS A 22 7.85 -5.46 -10.94
C LYS A 22 6.51 -5.94 -11.49
N ASP A 23 6.23 -7.22 -11.32
CA ASP A 23 4.97 -7.85 -11.73
C ASP A 23 4.15 -8.34 -10.52
N TRP A 24 4.70 -8.34 -9.30
CA TRP A 24 3.95 -8.65 -8.08
C TRP A 24 3.75 -7.42 -7.22
N GLU A 25 2.50 -7.05 -6.95
CA GLU A 25 2.18 -6.08 -5.91
C GLU A 25 2.02 -6.78 -4.56
N MET A 26 2.95 -6.54 -3.64
CA MET A 26 2.94 -7.18 -2.31
C MET A 26 1.92 -6.50 -1.41
N ARG A 27 1.04 -7.30 -0.82
CA ARG A 27 -0.03 -6.86 0.09
C ARG A 27 0.00 -7.69 1.36
N ALA A 28 -0.58 -7.17 2.44
CA ALA A 28 -0.74 -7.99 3.64
C ALA A 28 -1.96 -8.91 3.54
N GLN A 29 -2.85 -8.68 2.56
CA GLN A 29 -4.13 -9.38 2.42
C GLN A 29 -4.36 -9.99 1.04
N LYS A 30 -5.09 -11.10 1.00
CA LYS A 30 -5.56 -11.71 -0.25
C LYS A 30 -6.64 -10.84 -0.91
N THR A 31 -6.80 -11.03 -2.22
CA THR A 31 -7.89 -10.41 -2.98
C THR A 31 -8.57 -11.42 -3.90
N SER A 32 -9.89 -11.35 -3.97
CA SER A 32 -10.69 -12.04 -4.99
C SER A 32 -10.87 -11.21 -6.27
N THR A 33 -10.39 -9.97 -6.30
CA THR A 33 -10.46 -9.12 -7.50
C THR A 33 -9.63 -9.74 -8.62
N ARG A 34 -10.15 -9.73 -9.85
CA ARG A 34 -9.44 -10.14 -11.06
C ARG A 34 -9.82 -9.23 -12.22
N GLY A 35 -8.95 -9.19 -13.23
CA GLY A 35 -9.16 -8.40 -14.45
C GLY A 35 -8.49 -7.04 -14.41
N TRP A 36 -8.91 -6.17 -15.33
CA TRP A 36 -8.29 -4.87 -15.57
C TRP A 36 -8.59 -3.85 -14.48
N PHE A 37 -7.57 -3.09 -14.10
CA PHE A 37 -7.68 -1.99 -13.16
C PHE A 37 -6.73 -0.85 -13.51
N GLY A 38 -7.04 0.35 -13.00
CA GLY A 38 -6.19 1.53 -13.11
C GLY A 38 -5.05 1.53 -12.09
N LEU A 39 -3.85 1.93 -12.50
CA LEU A 39 -2.72 2.22 -11.64
C LEU A 39 -2.75 3.71 -11.27
N ILE A 40 -2.80 4.01 -9.97
CA ILE A 40 -2.86 5.38 -9.47
C ILE A 40 -1.62 5.64 -8.62
N ARG A 41 -0.83 6.64 -9.00
CA ARG A 41 0.28 7.10 -8.16
C ARG A 41 -0.29 7.80 -6.93
N GLN A 42 0.21 7.45 -5.75
CA GLN A 42 -0.25 8.10 -4.52
C GLN A 42 -0.09 9.63 -4.62
N GLY A 43 -1.16 10.36 -4.30
CA GLY A 43 -1.18 11.82 -4.33
C GLY A 43 -1.32 12.46 -5.73
N SER A 44 -1.34 11.68 -6.82
CA SER A 44 -1.40 12.26 -8.17
C SER A 44 -2.80 12.73 -8.60
N GLY A 45 -3.87 12.23 -7.97
CA GLY A 45 -5.25 12.47 -8.40
C GLY A 45 -5.58 11.95 -9.80
N THR A 46 -4.71 11.12 -10.38
CA THR A 46 -4.80 10.67 -11.78
C THR A 46 -4.44 9.19 -11.90
N VAL A 47 -5.11 8.50 -12.82
CA VAL A 47 -4.76 7.17 -13.28
C VAL A 47 -3.62 7.32 -14.28
N VAL A 48 -2.47 6.71 -13.99
CA VAL A 48 -1.22 6.84 -14.76
C VAL A 48 -0.91 5.60 -15.61
N GLY A 49 -1.64 4.51 -15.39
CA GLY A 49 -1.46 3.26 -16.09
C GLY A 49 -2.67 2.34 -15.95
N LEU A 50 -2.62 1.21 -16.65
CA LEU A 50 -3.54 0.09 -16.54
C LEU A 50 -2.72 -1.17 -16.29
N ALA A 51 -3.31 -2.14 -15.59
CA ALA A 51 -2.75 -3.48 -15.45
C ALA A 51 -3.88 -4.50 -15.30
N ARG A 52 -3.58 -5.77 -15.55
CA ARG A 52 -4.48 -6.88 -15.30
C ARG A 52 -4.02 -7.65 -14.06
N LEU A 53 -4.91 -7.77 -13.08
CA LEU A 53 -4.68 -8.61 -11.91
C LEU A 53 -5.12 -10.03 -12.26
N VAL A 54 -4.15 -10.94 -12.40
CA VAL A 54 -4.40 -12.30 -12.93
C VAL A 54 -4.49 -13.34 -11.83
N ASP A 55 -3.77 -13.14 -10.73
CA ASP A 55 -3.69 -14.10 -9.65
C ASP A 55 -3.37 -13.43 -8.30
N CYS A 56 -3.64 -14.15 -7.21
CA CYS A 56 -3.29 -13.78 -5.84
C CYS A 56 -2.66 -15.01 -5.19
N GLY A 57 -1.36 -14.95 -4.95
CA GLY A 57 -0.61 -16.06 -4.37
C GLY A 57 -0.89 -16.30 -2.88
N PRO A 58 -0.36 -17.39 -2.31
CA PRO A 58 -0.33 -17.59 -0.87
C PRO A 58 0.60 -16.56 -0.20
N ALA A 59 0.51 -16.46 1.14
CA ALA A 59 1.49 -15.72 1.91
C ALA A 59 2.86 -16.41 1.80
N LEU A 60 3.89 -15.63 1.49
CA LEU A 60 5.26 -16.11 1.34
C LEU A 60 5.99 -16.08 2.69
N THR A 61 6.85 -17.07 2.89
CA THR A 61 7.89 -17.06 3.91
C THR A 61 8.99 -16.07 3.55
N LEU A 62 9.87 -15.78 4.51
CA LEU A 62 11.00 -14.86 4.29
C LEU A 62 11.91 -15.33 3.15
N ASP A 63 12.22 -16.62 3.12
CA ASP A 63 13.09 -17.21 2.09
C ASP A 63 12.42 -17.19 0.72
N GLU A 64 11.11 -17.44 0.65
CA GLU A 64 10.34 -17.30 -0.59
C GLU A 64 10.28 -15.85 -1.07
N MET A 65 10.17 -14.87 -0.18
CA MET A 65 10.28 -13.45 -0.55
C MET A 65 11.67 -13.13 -1.10
N ILE A 66 12.74 -13.61 -0.48
CA ILE A 66 14.10 -13.37 -0.97
C ILE A 66 14.29 -14.01 -2.35
N ALA A 67 13.82 -15.24 -2.53
CA ALA A 67 13.88 -15.95 -3.81
C ALA A 67 13.04 -15.28 -4.90
N ALA A 68 11.91 -14.65 -4.54
CA ALA A 68 11.03 -13.94 -5.46
C ALA A 68 11.38 -12.46 -5.66
N HIS A 69 12.59 -12.03 -5.26
CA HIS A 69 13.08 -10.66 -5.40
C HIS A 69 12.78 -10.04 -6.77
N ASP A 70 13.02 -10.77 -7.85
CA ASP A 70 12.88 -10.26 -9.22
C ASP A 70 11.44 -9.91 -9.59
N HIS A 71 10.45 -10.44 -8.88
CA HIS A 71 9.03 -10.15 -9.11
C HIS A 71 8.54 -8.91 -8.37
N HIS A 72 9.03 -8.67 -7.15
CA HIS A 72 8.53 -7.60 -6.30
C HIS A 72 9.54 -6.46 -6.03
N CYS A 73 10.81 -6.65 -6.34
CA CYS A 73 11.93 -5.70 -6.18
C CYS A 73 12.15 -5.17 -4.75
N ILE A 74 11.78 -5.94 -3.72
CA ILE A 74 12.04 -5.56 -2.32
C ILE A 74 13.38 -6.17 -1.95
N SER A 75 14.32 -5.37 -1.46
CA SER A 75 15.68 -5.85 -1.20
C SER A 75 15.72 -6.89 -0.07
N GLU A 76 16.68 -7.80 -0.14
CA GLU A 76 16.90 -8.80 0.91
C GLU A 76 17.15 -8.14 2.28
N ALA A 77 17.87 -7.01 2.32
CA ALA A 77 18.10 -6.26 3.55
C ALA A 77 16.79 -5.74 4.17
N GLU A 78 15.87 -5.21 3.36
CA GLU A 78 14.55 -4.77 3.84
C GLU A 78 13.72 -5.95 4.35
N ILE A 79 13.75 -7.08 3.63
CA ILE A 79 13.08 -8.32 4.03
C ILE A 79 13.60 -8.80 5.39
N ARG A 80 14.92 -8.99 5.51
CA ARG A 80 15.56 -9.47 6.75
C ARG A 80 15.42 -8.50 7.92
N SER A 81 15.30 -7.20 7.65
CA SER A 81 15.06 -6.19 8.70
C SER A 81 13.66 -6.29 9.34
N GLY A 82 12.74 -7.06 8.75
CA GLY A 82 11.37 -7.18 9.22
C GLY A 82 10.47 -6.00 8.89
N LYS A 83 11.00 -4.91 8.31
CA LYS A 83 10.23 -3.73 7.90
C LYS A 83 9.06 -4.06 6.98
N VAL A 84 9.24 -5.08 6.14
CA VAL A 84 8.24 -5.51 5.16
C VAL A 84 7.50 -6.79 5.54
N ALA A 85 7.73 -7.32 6.74
CA ALA A 85 7.23 -8.64 7.16
C ALA A 85 5.70 -8.78 7.12
N ARG A 86 4.96 -7.67 7.04
CA ARG A 86 3.51 -7.71 6.85
C ARG A 86 3.07 -7.94 5.40
N TRP A 87 3.84 -7.53 4.39
CA TRP A 87 3.43 -7.58 2.98
C TRP A 87 3.99 -8.82 2.30
N VAL A 88 3.37 -9.96 2.61
CA VAL A 88 3.84 -11.28 2.20
C VAL A 88 2.97 -11.92 1.11
N ILE A 89 1.85 -11.30 0.74
CA ILE A 89 0.90 -11.86 -0.23
C ILE A 89 1.10 -11.19 -1.59
N PRO A 90 1.51 -11.93 -2.64
CA PRO A 90 1.73 -11.36 -3.96
C PRO A 90 0.44 -11.30 -4.78
N TRP A 91 0.08 -10.10 -5.22
CA TRP A 91 -0.93 -9.88 -6.25
C TRP A 91 -0.23 -9.83 -7.61
N LYS A 92 -0.45 -10.85 -8.44
CA LYS A 92 0.28 -11.03 -9.70
C LYS A 92 -0.37 -10.23 -10.82
N LEU A 93 0.43 -9.40 -11.46
CA LEU A 93 0.02 -8.44 -12.48
C LEU A 93 0.55 -8.87 -13.84
N GLU A 94 -0.26 -8.67 -14.88
CA GLU A 94 0.12 -8.82 -16.29
C GLU A 94 -0.36 -7.61 -17.09
N ASP A 95 0.10 -7.52 -18.33
CA ASP A 95 -0.35 -6.54 -19.33
C ASP A 95 -0.32 -5.08 -18.83
N VAL A 96 0.76 -4.71 -18.14
CA VAL A 96 0.95 -3.34 -17.64
C VAL A 96 1.09 -2.37 -18.82
N ARG A 97 0.27 -1.32 -18.83
CA ARG A 97 0.27 -0.26 -19.84
C ARG A 97 0.37 1.10 -19.17
N LYS A 98 1.44 1.84 -19.43
CA LYS A 98 1.53 3.25 -19.03
C LYS A 98 0.63 4.09 -19.93
N LEU A 99 -0.09 5.05 -19.35
CA LEU A 99 -0.91 5.97 -20.13
C LEU A 99 -0.06 7.16 -20.57
N ASP A 100 -0.09 7.48 -21.87
CA ASP A 100 0.57 8.70 -22.39
C ASP A 100 -0.04 9.97 -21.79
N ARG A 101 -1.36 9.94 -21.55
CA ARG A 101 -2.12 11.00 -20.90
C ARG A 101 -2.80 10.45 -19.66
N PRO A 102 -2.36 10.85 -18.45
CA PRO A 102 -3.02 10.44 -17.21
C PRO A 102 -4.49 10.87 -17.20
N VAL A 103 -5.36 10.02 -16.67
CA VAL A 103 -6.80 10.28 -16.59
C VAL A 103 -7.16 10.75 -15.18
N PRO A 104 -7.64 11.99 -14.98
CA PRO A 104 -8.09 12.46 -13.68
C PRO A 104 -9.25 11.61 -13.14
N TYR A 105 -9.31 11.46 -11.83
CA TYR A 105 -10.44 10.80 -11.18
C TYR A 105 -10.80 11.54 -9.89
N GLU A 106 -12.07 11.46 -9.50
CA GLU A 106 -12.51 12.00 -8.21
C GLU A 106 -12.24 10.99 -7.10
N HIS A 107 -11.41 11.39 -6.15
CA HIS A 107 -11.20 10.61 -4.94
C HIS A 107 -12.35 10.86 -3.97
N LYS A 108 -13.33 9.96 -3.92
CA LYS A 108 -14.38 10.03 -2.90
C LYS A 108 -13.77 9.83 -1.51
N ASN A 109 -14.16 10.66 -0.55
CA ASN A 109 -13.69 10.58 0.84
C ASN A 109 -13.81 9.14 1.38
N GLY A 110 -12.70 8.57 1.84
CA GLY A 110 -12.63 7.22 2.43
C GLY A 110 -12.23 6.08 1.49
N ALA A 111 -11.94 6.32 0.20
CA ALA A 111 -11.54 5.28 -0.77
C ALA A 111 -10.01 5.06 -0.82
N VAL A 112 -9.43 4.42 0.21
CA VAL A 112 -7.99 4.64 0.49
C VAL A 112 -7.00 3.74 -0.27
N THR A 113 -7.44 2.77 -1.08
CA THR A 113 -6.51 1.97 -1.94
C THR A 113 -7.16 1.43 -3.19
N TRP A 114 -8.31 0.75 -3.09
CA TRP A 114 -9.15 0.53 -4.26
C TRP A 114 -10.12 1.71 -4.40
N VAL A 115 -9.96 2.46 -5.50
CA VAL A 115 -10.85 3.54 -5.87
C VAL A 115 -11.85 3.00 -6.88
N LYS A 116 -13.15 3.11 -6.60
CA LYS A 116 -14.19 2.87 -7.60
C LYS A 116 -14.32 4.10 -8.49
N PHE A 117 -14.20 3.91 -9.79
CA PHE A 117 -14.34 4.99 -10.76
C PHE A 117 -15.81 5.34 -11.01
N SER A 118 -16.07 6.59 -11.41
CA SER A 118 -17.35 6.98 -12.02
C SER A 118 -17.53 6.25 -13.36
N ASP A 119 -18.77 6.16 -13.85
CA ASP A 119 -19.01 5.52 -15.15
C ASP A 119 -18.31 6.25 -16.30
N ASP A 120 -18.13 7.58 -16.19
CA ASP A 120 -17.39 8.37 -17.17
C ASP A 120 -15.90 8.00 -17.22
N VAL A 121 -15.21 8.02 -16.06
CA VAL A 121 -13.80 7.61 -15.96
C VAL A 121 -13.63 6.15 -16.37
N ALA A 122 -14.53 5.25 -15.96
CA ALA A 122 -14.50 3.85 -16.36
C ALA A 122 -14.67 3.68 -17.88
N GLY A 123 -15.54 4.47 -18.49
CA GLY A 123 -15.75 4.50 -19.94
C GLY A 123 -14.51 5.00 -20.69
N GLN A 124 -13.90 6.08 -20.22
CA GLN A 124 -12.67 6.62 -20.80
C GLN A 124 -11.52 5.61 -20.73
N LEU A 125 -11.27 5.00 -19.57
CA LEU A 125 -10.22 4.00 -19.41
C LEU A 125 -10.46 2.74 -20.25
N THR A 126 -11.73 2.35 -20.41
CA THR A 126 -12.10 1.22 -21.28
C THR A 126 -11.80 1.53 -22.75
N ARG A 127 -12.11 2.75 -23.24
CA ARG A 127 -11.75 3.17 -24.61
C ARG A 127 -10.23 3.17 -24.83
N VAL A 128 -9.47 3.72 -23.89
CA VAL A 128 -8.00 3.72 -23.95
C VAL A 128 -7.45 2.30 -24.00
N LEU A 129 -8.04 1.36 -23.25
CA LEU A 129 -7.64 -0.04 -23.27
C LEU A 129 -7.92 -0.70 -24.64
N ASP A 130 -9.09 -0.43 -25.21
CA ASP A 130 -9.52 -1.00 -26.50
C ASP A 130 -8.71 -0.40 -27.67
N GLU A 131 -8.44 0.91 -27.65
CA GLU A 131 -7.61 1.62 -28.65
C GLU A 131 -6.15 1.12 -28.65
N ALA A 132 -5.58 0.92 -27.46
CA ALA A 132 -4.24 0.35 -27.31
C ALA A 132 -4.18 -1.14 -27.73
N GLY A 133 -5.31 -1.86 -27.70
CA GLY A 133 -5.41 -3.23 -28.22
C GLY A 133 -5.45 -3.32 -29.75
N SER A 134 -5.88 -2.24 -30.43
CA SER A 134 -5.95 -2.17 -31.90
C SER A 134 -4.64 -1.68 -32.55
N ARG A 135 -3.75 -1.06 -31.77
CA ARG A 135 -2.38 -0.67 -32.20
C ARG A 135 -1.40 -1.76 -31.78
N VAL A 136 -1.45 -2.90 -32.46
CA VAL A 136 -0.37 -3.89 -32.34
C VAL A 136 0.75 -3.43 -33.27
N ASP A 137 1.69 -2.65 -32.74
CA ASP A 137 3.00 -2.51 -33.36
C ASP A 137 3.72 -3.87 -33.25
N PRO A 138 4.09 -4.53 -34.36
CA PRO A 138 4.72 -5.85 -34.34
C PRO A 138 6.04 -5.89 -33.55
N GLU A 139 6.64 -4.73 -33.29
CA GLU A 139 7.96 -4.58 -32.66
C GLU A 139 7.97 -4.78 -31.14
N ASN A 140 6.81 -4.80 -30.47
CA ASN A 140 6.72 -4.92 -29.01
C ASN A 140 6.11 -6.25 -28.50
N ALA A 141 5.87 -7.20 -29.41
CA ALA A 141 5.32 -8.52 -29.09
C ALA A 141 6.33 -9.49 -28.42
N TRP A 142 7.58 -9.09 -28.19
CA TRP A 142 8.65 -9.98 -27.72
C TRP A 142 9.01 -9.90 -26.23
N ARG A 143 8.25 -9.20 -25.38
CA ARG A 143 8.48 -9.20 -23.92
C ARG A 143 7.58 -10.14 -23.10
N ALA A 144 6.74 -10.92 -23.76
CA ALA A 144 5.97 -12.00 -23.14
C ALA A 144 6.73 -13.33 -23.26
N THR A 145 7.79 -13.50 -22.46
CA THR A 145 8.38 -14.75 -21.93
C THR A 145 9.85 -14.50 -21.63
N ARG A 146 10.22 -14.46 -20.34
CA ARG A 146 11.61 -14.68 -19.93
C ARG A 146 11.70 -16.05 -19.27
N LYS A 147 12.18 -17.03 -20.03
CA LYS A 147 13.31 -17.82 -19.56
C LYS A 147 14.53 -16.96 -19.85
N VAL A 148 15.33 -16.65 -18.82
CA VAL A 148 16.57 -15.88 -19.00
C VAL A 148 17.69 -16.86 -19.34
N ASP A 149 18.25 -16.76 -20.54
CA ASP A 149 19.58 -17.29 -20.85
C ASP A 149 20.63 -16.25 -20.48
N ALA A 150 21.59 -16.65 -19.63
CA ALA A 150 22.58 -15.81 -18.97
C ALA A 150 23.73 -15.30 -19.88
N ALA A 151 23.55 -15.27 -21.21
CA ALA A 151 24.64 -15.01 -22.16
C ALA A 151 24.62 -13.61 -22.82
N VAL A 152 23.61 -12.77 -22.58
CA VAL A 152 23.52 -11.42 -23.19
C VAL A 152 23.73 -10.33 -22.14
N MET A 153 24.84 -10.42 -21.42
CA MET A 153 25.33 -9.34 -20.55
C MET A 153 26.80 -9.07 -20.84
N THR A 154 27.11 -8.81 -22.11
CA THR A 154 28.41 -8.23 -22.48
C THR A 154 28.21 -7.24 -23.62
N SER A 155 28.75 -6.03 -23.39
CA SER A 155 28.88 -4.90 -24.31
C SER A 155 27.69 -3.94 -24.33
N LEU A 156 27.84 -2.84 -23.58
CA LEU A 156 27.92 -1.50 -24.16
C LEU A 156 28.61 -0.57 -23.15
N SER A 157 29.77 -0.07 -23.57
CA SER A 157 30.68 0.84 -22.87
C SER A 157 30.10 2.27 -22.71
N PRO A 158 30.74 3.15 -21.89
CA PRO A 158 30.09 4.35 -21.34
C PRO A 158 30.37 5.65 -22.13
N ARG A 159 29.58 6.69 -21.77
CA ARG A 159 29.78 8.18 -21.90
C ARG A 159 29.02 8.89 -23.03
N PRO A 160 28.72 10.22 -22.94
CA PRO A 160 29.35 11.22 -22.05
C PRO A 160 28.44 12.15 -21.25
N ASP A 161 29.11 12.84 -20.31
CA ASP A 161 28.66 13.99 -19.52
C ASP A 161 27.93 15.04 -20.37
N VAL A 162 26.79 15.52 -19.86
CA VAL A 162 26.18 16.78 -20.31
C VAL A 162 26.06 17.71 -19.12
N ALA A 163 26.62 18.89 -19.32
CA ALA A 163 26.96 19.90 -18.34
C ALA A 163 25.76 20.43 -17.52
N ALA A 164 26.09 20.77 -16.27
CA ALA A 164 25.28 21.56 -15.37
C ALA A 164 24.89 22.91 -16.01
N ALA A 165 23.58 23.14 -16.13
CA ALA A 165 23.02 24.46 -16.39
C ALA A 165 22.23 24.93 -15.16
N ALA A 166 22.67 26.07 -14.62
CA ALA A 166 22.16 26.69 -13.42
C ALA A 166 20.70 27.19 -13.56
N ILE A 167 19.87 26.87 -12.57
CA ILE A 167 18.54 27.46 -12.38
C ILE A 167 18.63 28.50 -11.25
N ARG A 168 18.24 29.74 -11.55
CA ARG A 168 18.15 30.86 -10.60
C ARG A 168 17.01 30.66 -9.59
N PRO A 169 17.09 31.20 -8.36
CA PRO A 169 16.07 31.04 -7.33
C PRO A 169 14.98 32.11 -7.45
N GLY A 170 13.73 31.73 -7.18
CA GLY A 170 12.66 32.69 -6.89
C GLY A 170 11.26 32.20 -7.25
N ALA A 171 10.56 31.63 -6.26
CA ALA A 171 9.18 31.94 -5.89
C ALA A 171 8.57 30.79 -5.06
N ASP A 172 8.11 31.14 -3.87
CA ASP A 172 7.44 30.35 -2.84
C ASP A 172 6.78 29.03 -3.26
N ARG A 173 7.24 27.94 -2.63
CA ARG A 173 6.46 26.71 -2.45
C ARG A 173 6.65 26.25 -1.02
N PRO A 174 5.57 26.01 -0.25
CA PRO A 174 5.71 25.57 1.13
C PRO A 174 6.40 24.21 1.17
N ALA A 175 7.52 24.19 1.90
CA ALA A 175 8.31 23.01 2.19
C ALA A 175 7.48 21.98 2.97
N GLY A 176 7.59 20.72 2.55
CA GLY A 176 6.96 19.60 3.23
C GLY A 176 7.02 18.31 2.43
N ALA A 177 8.16 18.00 1.80
CA ALA A 177 8.44 16.63 1.41
C ALA A 177 8.72 15.84 2.69
N PRO A 178 7.97 14.78 3.03
CA PRO A 178 8.30 13.97 4.18
C PRO A 178 9.54 13.14 3.84
N THR A 179 10.67 13.53 4.42
CA THR A 179 11.84 12.68 4.61
C THR A 179 11.42 11.41 5.35
N ASP A 180 11.84 10.24 4.84
CA ASP A 180 11.73 8.93 5.51
C ASP A 180 12.45 8.97 6.86
N GLY A 181 11.71 9.33 7.92
CA GLY A 181 12.13 9.13 9.30
C GLY A 181 11.80 7.71 9.76
N PRO A 182 12.53 7.15 10.74
CA PRO A 182 12.13 5.89 11.36
C PRO A 182 10.73 6.04 11.96
N ALA A 183 9.81 5.13 11.62
CA ALA A 183 8.43 5.18 12.09
C ALA A 183 8.38 5.29 13.63
N GLN A 184 7.78 6.36 14.15
CA GLN A 184 7.71 6.63 15.57
C GLN A 184 6.71 5.67 16.22
N LEU A 185 7.12 4.93 17.24
CA LEU A 185 6.19 4.13 18.02
C LEU A 185 5.24 5.03 18.81
N LEU A 186 3.94 4.96 18.52
CA LEU A 186 2.91 5.66 19.29
C LEU A 186 2.58 4.84 20.55
N GLY A 187 2.29 3.56 20.42
CA GLY A 187 1.98 2.74 21.60
C GLY A 187 1.66 1.29 21.30
N ARG A 188 1.35 0.57 22.38
CA ARG A 188 0.98 -0.83 22.37
C ARG A 188 -0.29 -1.05 23.18
N THR A 189 -1.11 -2.01 22.80
CA THR A 189 -2.26 -2.44 23.60
C THR A 189 -2.43 -3.95 23.48
N THR A 190 -2.74 -4.61 24.60
CA THR A 190 -2.98 -6.05 24.63
C THR A 190 -4.44 -6.35 24.30
N LEU A 191 -4.66 -7.27 23.37
CA LEU A 191 -5.99 -7.71 22.99
C LEU A 191 -6.62 -8.60 24.05
N THR A 192 -7.81 -8.22 24.52
CA THR A 192 -8.67 -9.06 25.35
C THR A 192 -9.67 -9.84 24.50
N GLY A 193 -10.26 -10.91 25.04
CA GLY A 193 -11.37 -11.60 24.37
C GLY A 193 -12.57 -10.69 24.10
N GLY A 194 -12.79 -9.68 24.94
CA GLY A 194 -13.83 -8.65 24.74
C GLY A 194 -13.56 -7.75 23.53
N ASN A 195 -12.29 -7.43 23.26
CA ASN A 195 -11.87 -6.66 22.09
C ASN A 195 -12.17 -7.42 20.79
N LEU A 196 -11.80 -8.71 20.74
CA LEU A 196 -12.01 -9.56 19.58
C LEU A 196 -13.50 -9.74 19.25
N ARG A 197 -14.31 -10.11 20.26
CA ARG A 197 -15.76 -10.33 20.08
C ARG A 197 -16.49 -9.08 19.59
N ASN A 198 -16.08 -7.90 20.06
CA ASN A 198 -16.74 -6.64 19.75
C ASN A 198 -15.99 -5.79 18.72
N SER A 199 -14.97 -6.35 18.07
CA SER A 199 -14.19 -5.74 16.98
C SER A 199 -13.73 -4.30 17.27
N HIS A 200 -13.04 -4.11 18.40
CA HIS A 200 -12.41 -2.83 18.77
C HIS A 200 -11.15 -3.06 19.60
N PHE A 201 -10.26 -2.09 19.66
CA PHE A 201 -9.14 -2.05 20.60
C PHE A 201 -8.95 -0.62 21.11
N TYR A 202 -8.32 -0.47 22.27
CA TYR A 202 -8.13 0.81 22.92
C TYR A 202 -6.78 1.42 22.58
N ILE A 203 -6.76 2.74 22.40
CA ILE A 203 -5.54 3.55 22.25
C ILE A 203 -5.41 4.59 23.37
N ARG A 204 -6.27 4.50 24.39
CA ARG A 204 -6.37 5.45 25.51
C ARG A 204 -5.02 5.72 26.19
N GLU A 205 -4.21 4.69 26.36
CA GLU A 205 -2.92 4.76 27.08
C GLU A 205 -1.86 5.61 26.36
N PHE A 206 -2.05 5.87 25.06
CA PHE A 206 -1.11 6.62 24.23
C PHE A 206 -1.83 7.65 23.34
N LEU A 207 -3.01 8.09 23.79
CA LEU A 207 -3.84 9.05 23.06
C LEU A 207 -3.16 10.41 22.90
N ASP A 208 -2.41 10.81 23.91
CA ASP A 208 -1.63 12.06 24.00
C ASP A 208 -0.54 12.17 22.93
N ARG A 209 -0.11 11.03 22.35
CA ARG A 209 0.93 10.97 21.32
C ARG A 209 0.41 11.20 19.90
N PHE A 210 -0.91 11.29 19.72
CA PHE A 210 -1.51 11.65 18.43
C PHE A 210 -1.62 13.18 18.28
N PRO A 211 -1.59 13.71 17.04
CA PRO A 211 -1.89 15.12 16.78
C PRO A 211 -3.25 15.52 17.34
N GLN A 212 -3.33 16.64 18.07
CA GLN A 212 -4.55 17.05 18.75
C GLN A 212 -5.69 17.36 17.78
N GLU A 213 -5.39 17.83 16.57
CA GLU A 213 -6.39 18.05 15.52
C GLU A 213 -7.05 16.77 14.99
N CYS A 214 -6.55 15.59 15.37
CA CYS A 214 -7.15 14.29 15.03
C CYS A 214 -7.98 13.69 16.16
N ILE A 215 -8.09 14.37 17.30
CA ILE A 215 -8.80 13.89 18.49
C ILE A 215 -10.09 14.68 18.66
N GLY A 216 -11.22 14.03 18.40
CA GLY A 216 -12.57 14.59 18.52
C GLY A 216 -13.26 14.23 19.83
N GLY A 217 -14.47 14.73 20.01
CA GLY A 217 -15.36 14.40 21.14
C GLY A 217 -16.06 13.04 21.00
N GLY A 218 -16.95 12.73 21.94
CA GLY A 218 -17.56 11.40 22.07
C GLY A 218 -18.61 11.00 21.01
N ASN A 219 -18.97 11.93 20.12
CA ASN A 219 -20.02 11.73 19.11
C ASN A 219 -19.57 12.24 17.72
N ARG A 220 -20.32 11.86 16.68
CA ARG A 220 -19.96 12.18 15.30
C ARG A 220 -19.96 13.68 15.01
N ASP A 221 -20.82 14.43 15.68
CA ASP A 221 -20.96 15.88 15.48
C ASP A 221 -19.81 16.67 16.14
N SER A 222 -19.05 16.01 17.02
CA SER A 222 -17.80 16.49 17.60
C SER A 222 -16.58 15.79 17.00
N ALA A 223 -16.68 15.30 15.76
CA ALA A 223 -15.53 14.72 15.05
C ALA A 223 -14.38 15.73 14.95
N ALA A 224 -13.15 15.22 14.98
CA ALA A 224 -11.98 16.07 14.87
C ALA A 224 -11.92 16.77 13.49
N PRO A 225 -11.29 17.95 13.40
CA PRO A 225 -11.17 18.68 12.14
C PRO A 225 -10.30 17.95 11.10
N ARG A 226 -9.48 16.97 11.51
CA ARG A 226 -8.59 16.20 10.63
C ARG A 226 -8.67 14.71 10.89
N GLU A 227 -8.72 13.92 9.82
CA GLU A 227 -8.68 12.46 9.89
C GLU A 227 -7.24 11.93 9.76
N LEU A 228 -6.97 10.80 10.40
CA LEU A 228 -5.73 10.02 10.25
C LEU A 228 -5.90 9.02 9.11
N VAL A 229 -4.82 8.77 8.37
CA VAL A 229 -4.70 7.62 7.47
C VAL A 229 -4.20 6.42 8.27
N ILE A 230 -5.07 5.44 8.48
CA ILE A 230 -4.80 4.21 9.24
C ILE A 230 -4.47 3.08 8.27
N ASP A 231 -3.19 2.75 8.14
CA ASP A 231 -2.71 1.60 7.38
C ASP A 231 -2.64 0.37 8.29
N TRP A 232 -3.59 -0.55 8.14
CA TRP A 232 -3.68 -1.78 8.92
C TRP A 232 -3.25 -3.02 8.12
N GLY A 233 -2.65 -2.83 6.93
CA GLY A 233 -2.30 -3.90 6.00
C GLY A 233 -3.47 -4.41 5.14
N GLY A 234 -4.69 -3.87 5.34
CA GLY A 234 -5.87 -4.23 4.57
C GLY A 234 -5.82 -3.89 3.09
N ALA A 235 -6.87 -4.30 2.37
CA ALA A 235 -7.05 -3.92 0.96
C ALA A 235 -7.15 -2.41 0.75
N SER A 236 -7.47 -1.64 1.80
CA SER A 236 -7.32 -0.18 1.87
C SER A 236 -7.07 0.31 3.30
N PRO A 237 -6.24 1.35 3.51
CA PRO A 237 -6.20 2.11 4.73
C PRO A 237 -7.56 2.71 5.04
N VAL A 238 -7.72 3.27 6.23
CA VAL A 238 -8.98 3.84 6.71
C VAL A 238 -8.73 5.27 7.13
N LEU A 239 -9.60 6.19 6.69
CA LEU A 239 -9.62 7.55 7.23
C LEU A 239 -10.50 7.60 8.46
N SER A 240 -9.95 7.98 9.60
CA SER A 240 -10.71 8.14 10.84
C SER A 240 -10.08 9.18 11.76
N ASP A 241 -10.91 9.92 12.49
CA ASP A 241 -10.51 10.61 13.71
C ASP A 241 -10.54 9.66 14.91
N ILE A 242 -10.14 10.18 16.07
CA ILE A 242 -10.13 9.46 17.35
C ILE A 242 -11.23 10.00 18.26
N ASP A 243 -12.05 9.11 18.81
CA ASP A 243 -13.03 9.44 19.85
C ASP A 243 -12.30 9.51 21.21
N ARG A 244 -12.11 10.72 21.74
CA ARG A 244 -11.41 10.95 23.02
C ARG A 244 -12.05 10.20 24.18
N THR A 245 -13.38 10.20 24.26
CA THR A 245 -14.13 9.61 25.37
C THR A 245 -13.93 8.10 25.41
N LYS A 246 -14.02 7.46 24.24
CA LYS A 246 -13.87 5.99 24.12
C LYS A 246 -12.42 5.54 24.00
N GLY A 247 -11.51 6.46 23.65
CA GLY A 247 -10.09 6.16 23.45
C GLY A 247 -9.87 5.15 22.34
N LEU A 248 -10.55 5.32 21.20
CA LEU A 248 -10.49 4.41 20.04
C LEU A 248 -10.72 5.18 18.73
N PHE A 249 -10.31 4.59 17.61
CA PHE A 249 -10.61 5.12 16.28
C PHE A 249 -12.13 5.11 16.04
N ARG A 250 -12.70 6.27 15.67
CA ARG A 250 -14.16 6.42 15.53
C ARG A 250 -14.72 5.46 14.48
N LYS A 251 -14.11 5.41 13.29
CA LYS A 251 -14.46 4.45 12.25
C LYS A 251 -13.73 3.13 12.54
N ARG A 252 -14.49 2.17 13.05
CA ARG A 252 -13.99 0.83 13.46
C ARG A 252 -14.42 -0.31 12.54
N GLY A 253 -15.11 -0.04 11.44
CA GLY A 253 -15.65 -1.07 10.53
C GLY A 253 -14.58 -2.00 9.95
N TRP A 254 -13.33 -1.56 9.94
CA TRP A 254 -12.17 -2.32 9.46
C TRP A 254 -11.57 -3.27 10.51
N VAL A 255 -11.85 -3.06 11.80
CA VAL A 255 -11.14 -3.74 12.89
C VAL A 255 -11.43 -5.25 12.89
N ARG A 256 -12.66 -5.65 12.54
CA ARG A 256 -13.00 -7.07 12.37
C ARG A 256 -12.12 -7.71 11.30
N SER A 257 -12.11 -7.12 10.12
CA SER A 257 -11.31 -7.61 9.00
C SER A 257 -9.83 -7.60 9.34
N PHE A 258 -9.34 -6.62 10.10
CA PHE A 258 -7.97 -6.59 10.61
C PHE A 258 -7.65 -7.76 11.55
N PHE A 259 -8.55 -8.11 12.48
CA PHE A 259 -8.33 -9.26 13.36
C PHE A 259 -8.34 -10.58 12.61
N GLU A 260 -9.30 -10.77 11.69
CA GLU A 260 -9.37 -11.96 10.84
C GLU A 260 -8.14 -12.08 9.93
N ALA A 261 -7.75 -10.97 9.31
CA ALA A 261 -6.59 -10.81 8.44
C ALA A 261 -5.26 -11.17 9.08
N SER A 262 -5.08 -10.74 10.32
CA SER A 262 -3.84 -10.95 11.09
C SER A 262 -3.85 -12.24 11.89
N GLY A 263 -4.97 -12.96 11.94
CA GLY A 263 -5.11 -14.13 12.81
C GLY A 263 -4.99 -13.77 14.30
N ALA A 264 -5.43 -12.57 14.69
CA ALA A 264 -5.27 -12.03 16.03
C ALA A 264 -5.96 -12.90 17.10
N ARG A 265 -5.27 -13.09 18.22
CA ARG A 265 -5.72 -13.90 19.37
C ARG A 265 -5.73 -13.10 20.65
N GLU A 266 -6.44 -13.62 21.65
CA GLU A 266 -6.43 -13.03 22.98
C GLU A 266 -5.03 -13.13 23.58
N GLY A 267 -4.54 -12.02 24.13
CA GLY A 267 -3.16 -11.88 24.61
C GLY A 267 -2.16 -11.39 23.57
N ASP A 268 -2.53 -11.28 22.29
CA ASP A 268 -1.69 -10.64 21.28
C ASP A 268 -1.59 -9.13 21.51
N THR A 269 -0.51 -8.52 21.03
CA THR A 269 -0.27 -7.08 21.19
C THR A 269 -0.50 -6.35 19.88
N ILE A 270 -1.36 -5.33 19.89
CA ILE A 270 -1.43 -4.37 18.79
C ILE A 270 -0.35 -3.34 18.98
N VAL A 271 0.41 -3.10 17.91
CA VAL A 271 1.42 -2.04 17.86
C VAL A 271 0.95 -0.96 16.89
N VAL A 272 0.96 0.28 17.36
CA VAL A 272 0.63 1.46 16.55
C VAL A 272 1.89 2.30 16.36
N THR A 273 2.28 2.54 15.11
CA THR A 273 3.41 3.42 14.76
C THR A 273 2.98 4.55 13.84
N SER A 274 3.78 5.61 13.75
CA SER A 274 3.53 6.80 12.94
C SER A 274 4.72 7.00 11.99
N PRO A 275 4.61 6.58 10.71
CA PRO A 275 5.67 6.82 9.74
C PRO A 275 5.75 8.28 9.26
N ALA A 276 4.66 9.04 9.38
CA ALA A 276 4.58 10.44 9.01
C ALA A 276 3.46 11.13 9.80
N PRO A 277 3.45 12.47 9.91
CA PRO A 277 2.34 13.20 10.50
C PRO A 277 1.00 12.77 9.88
N TYR A 278 0.01 12.46 10.71
CA TYR A 278 -1.33 12.01 10.32
C TYR A 278 -1.43 10.64 9.63
N HIS A 279 -0.33 9.90 9.56
CA HIS A 279 -0.32 8.52 9.08
C HIS A 279 -0.01 7.60 10.24
N VAL A 280 -0.78 6.53 10.38
CA VAL A 280 -0.52 5.51 11.39
C VAL A 280 -0.55 4.13 10.80
N ASP A 281 0.38 3.31 11.26
CA ASP A 281 0.48 1.90 10.95
C ASP A 281 -0.03 1.08 12.12
N VAL A 282 -0.89 0.09 11.85
CA VAL A 282 -1.44 -0.82 12.86
C VAL A 282 -1.09 -2.25 12.49
N ARG A 283 -0.40 -2.95 13.39
CA ARG A 283 -0.01 -4.36 13.21
C ARG A 283 -0.23 -5.16 14.49
N VAL A 284 -0.34 -6.47 14.34
CA VAL A 284 -0.38 -7.41 15.47
C VAL A 284 1.00 -8.03 15.66
N GLU A 285 1.47 -8.06 16.90
CA GLU A 285 2.57 -8.88 17.37
C GLU A 285 1.97 -10.05 18.15
N HIS A 286 2.11 -11.26 17.60
CA HIS A 286 1.63 -12.46 18.28
C HIS A 286 2.47 -12.73 19.53
N ARG A 287 1.80 -13.12 20.61
CA ARG A 287 2.51 -13.53 21.82
C ARG A 287 3.37 -14.75 21.50
N SER A 288 4.68 -14.61 21.62
CA SER A 288 5.60 -15.76 21.60
C SER A 288 5.16 -16.71 22.71
N THR A 289 4.77 -17.94 22.34
CA THR A 289 4.54 -18.99 23.32
C THR A 289 5.89 -19.25 24.00
N PRO A 290 5.99 -19.25 25.34
CA PRO A 290 7.20 -19.75 25.98
C PRO A 290 7.40 -21.18 25.49
N ASP A 291 8.59 -21.46 24.98
CA ASP A 291 8.98 -22.79 24.55
C ASP A 291 8.73 -23.76 25.72
N ALA A 292 8.02 -24.85 25.46
CA ALA A 292 7.74 -25.88 26.44
C ALA A 292 8.98 -26.76 26.70
N SER A 293 10.14 -26.13 26.93
CA SER A 293 11.43 -26.78 27.17
C SER A 293 11.99 -26.58 28.58
N ASP A 294 11.34 -25.79 29.44
CA ASP A 294 11.77 -25.55 30.84
C ASP A 294 10.74 -26.03 31.87
N ALA A 295 10.21 -27.24 31.66
CA ALA A 295 9.56 -28.03 32.71
C ALA A 295 10.25 -29.39 32.80
N ARG A 296 11.37 -29.42 33.52
CA ARG A 296 11.92 -30.62 34.16
C ARG A 296 12.33 -30.30 35.58
#